data_AF-A0A522RUQ8-F1
#
_entry.id   AF-A0A522RUQ8-F1
#
_cell.length_a   1.000
_cell.length_b   1.000
_cell.length_c   1.000
_cell.angle_alpha   90.00
_cell.angle_beta   90.00
_cell.angle_gamma   90.00
#
_symmetry.space_group_name_H-M   'P 1'
#
loop_
_entity.id
_entity.type
_entity.pdbx_description
1 polymer ?
#
loop_
_entity_poly.entity_id
_entity_poly.type
_entity_poly.pdbx_seq_one_letter_code
_entity_poly.pdbx_strand_id
1 'polypeptide(L)'
;MTWQPPADPSAVDALIERIDAALPQTQCGRCGYPGCRPYAEAIARGEAAVNRCPPGGAEGIRTLARITGQPVLPLAPDCGADAVPSVAVIDEAACIGCTKCIQACPVDAIVGASRLLHTVIPDLCTGCALCVAPCPVDCIQMLPVTGAEERRPRPPLPCPP
;
A
#
# COMPACT_ATOMS: atom_id res chain seq x y z
N MET A 1 4.12 -4.29 -29.62
CA MET A 1 4.39 -2.84 -29.66
C MET A 1 5.36 -2.54 -28.52
N THR A 2 6.65 -2.56 -28.83
CA THR A 2 7.71 -2.24 -27.86
C THR A 2 7.68 -0.74 -27.63
N TRP A 3 7.55 -0.32 -26.37
CA TRP A 3 7.79 1.07 -26.01
C TRP A 3 9.30 1.34 -26.18
N GLN A 4 9.64 2.49 -26.77
CA GLN A 4 11.03 2.92 -26.97
C GLN A 4 11.35 4.08 -26.01
N PRO A 5 12.51 4.06 -25.32
CA PRO A 5 12.93 5.16 -24.47
C PRO A 5 13.27 6.42 -25.31
N PRO A 6 13.25 7.62 -24.70
CA PRO A 6 13.66 8.84 -25.38
C PRO A 6 15.14 8.77 -25.80
N ALA A 7 15.46 9.25 -27.02
CA ALA A 7 16.80 9.20 -27.59
C ALA A 7 17.76 10.28 -27.06
N ASP A 8 17.23 11.33 -26.42
CA ASP A 8 18.00 12.46 -25.88
C ASP A 8 18.37 12.20 -24.40
N PRO A 9 19.67 12.24 -24.03
CA PRO A 9 20.11 12.05 -22.65
C PRO A 9 19.45 12.99 -21.64
N SER A 10 19.23 14.25 -22.01
CA SER A 10 18.60 15.24 -21.13
C SER A 10 17.12 14.94 -20.87
N ALA A 11 16.45 14.34 -21.87
CA ALA A 11 15.08 13.88 -21.73
C ALA A 11 14.98 12.59 -20.89
N VAL A 12 16.01 11.74 -20.94
CA VAL A 12 16.13 10.57 -20.06
C VAL A 12 16.25 11.01 -18.60
N ASP A 13 17.13 11.95 -18.29
CA ASP A 13 17.31 12.46 -16.91
C ASP A 13 16.01 13.08 -16.37
N ALA A 14 15.31 13.89 -17.16
CA ALA A 14 14.03 14.46 -16.77
C ALA A 14 12.93 13.39 -16.56
N LEU A 15 12.97 12.30 -17.34
CA LEU A 15 12.06 11.17 -17.18
C LEU A 15 12.34 10.38 -15.90
N ILE A 16 13.62 10.18 -15.56
CA ILE A 16 14.05 9.50 -14.32
C ILE A 16 13.48 10.24 -13.11
N GLU A 17 13.67 11.55 -13.02
CA GLU A 17 13.18 12.35 -11.90
C GLU A 17 11.64 12.28 -11.76
N ARG A 18 10.92 12.28 -12.89
CA ARG A 18 9.45 12.14 -12.89
C ARG A 18 8.99 10.78 -12.40
N ILE A 19 9.71 9.71 -12.77
CA ILE A 19 9.39 8.35 -12.35
C ILE A 19 9.73 8.18 -10.86
N ASP A 20 10.91 8.62 -10.43
CA ASP A 20 11.35 8.52 -9.04
C ASP A 20 10.37 9.24 -8.10
N ALA A 21 9.94 10.45 -8.45
CA ALA A 21 8.93 11.19 -7.70
C ALA A 21 7.55 10.50 -7.64
N ALA A 22 7.22 9.62 -8.59
CA ALA A 22 5.97 8.88 -8.62
C ALA A 22 6.04 7.54 -7.87
N LEU A 23 7.24 7.05 -7.56
CA LEU A 23 7.43 5.82 -6.78
C LEU A 23 7.14 6.06 -5.30
N PRO A 24 6.75 5.02 -4.54
CA PRO A 24 6.37 5.15 -3.14
C PRO A 24 7.55 5.40 -2.18
N GLN A 25 8.79 5.48 -2.68
CA GLN A 25 10.01 5.78 -1.91
C GLN A 25 10.23 4.90 -0.66
N THR A 26 9.71 3.67 -0.68
CA THR A 26 9.82 2.72 0.45
C THR A 26 11.15 1.99 0.52
N GLN A 27 11.98 2.07 -0.54
CA GLN A 27 13.29 1.40 -0.62
C GLN A 27 13.24 -0.11 -0.31
N CYS A 28 12.11 -0.77 -0.60
CA CYS A 28 11.84 -2.14 -0.14
C CYS A 28 12.55 -3.25 -0.94
N GLY A 29 13.12 -2.95 -2.10
CA GLY A 29 13.87 -3.90 -2.93
C GLY A 29 13.06 -5.00 -3.64
N ARG A 30 11.74 -5.07 -3.45
CA ARG A 30 10.89 -6.16 -3.98
C ARG A 30 10.80 -6.21 -5.51
N CYS A 31 11.10 -5.10 -6.18
CA CYS A 31 11.13 -5.03 -7.64
C CYS A 31 12.38 -5.67 -8.27
N GLY A 32 13.37 -6.08 -7.46
CA GLY A 32 14.67 -6.59 -7.90
C GLY A 32 15.77 -5.52 -8.00
N TYR A 33 15.47 -4.26 -7.65
CA TYR A 33 16.42 -3.15 -7.66
C TYR A 33 16.75 -2.69 -6.22
N PRO A 34 17.95 -2.15 -5.97
CA PRO A 34 18.38 -1.75 -4.62
C PRO A 34 17.63 -0.53 -4.04
N GLY A 35 16.78 0.14 -4.83
CA GLY A 35 15.96 1.26 -4.39
C GLY A 35 15.03 1.78 -5.49
N CYS A 36 14.23 2.80 -5.17
CA CYS A 36 13.29 3.43 -6.11
C CYS A 36 14.01 4.13 -7.27
N ARG A 37 15.07 4.91 -7.00
CA ARG A 37 15.82 5.63 -8.04
C ARG A 37 16.51 4.70 -9.07
N PRO A 38 17.23 3.63 -8.69
CA PRO A 38 17.76 2.65 -9.65
C PRO A 38 16.67 1.97 -10.49
N TYR A 39 15.48 1.75 -9.93
CA TYR A 39 14.35 1.24 -10.69
C TYR A 39 13.80 2.27 -11.68
N ALA A 40 13.73 3.55 -11.27
CA ALA A 40 13.34 4.66 -12.14
C ALA A 40 14.28 4.82 -13.35
N GLU A 41 15.59 4.69 -13.12
CA GLU A 41 16.61 4.68 -14.18
C GLU A 41 16.39 3.53 -15.18
N ALA A 42 16.17 2.31 -14.69
CA ALA A 42 15.94 1.16 -15.53
C ALA A 42 14.64 1.29 -16.35
N ILE A 43 13.58 1.88 -15.79
CA ILE A 43 12.35 2.17 -16.54
C ILE A 43 12.63 3.21 -17.63
N ALA A 44 13.30 4.32 -17.30
CA ALA A 44 13.56 5.41 -18.24
C ALA A 44 14.42 4.97 -19.43
N ARG A 45 15.36 4.04 -19.19
CA ARG A 45 16.22 3.43 -20.22
C ARG A 45 15.55 2.27 -20.99
N GLY A 46 14.35 1.84 -20.58
CA GLY A 46 13.65 0.71 -21.20
C GLY A 46 14.21 -0.67 -20.84
N GLU A 47 15.03 -0.74 -19.79
CA GLU A 47 15.60 -1.98 -19.26
C GLU A 47 14.62 -2.69 -18.30
N ALA A 48 13.64 -1.95 -17.76
CA ALA A 48 12.62 -2.47 -16.86
C ALA A 48 11.20 -2.08 -17.29
N ALA A 49 10.24 -2.95 -16.96
CA ALA A 49 8.81 -2.67 -17.11
C ALA A 49 8.25 -1.91 -15.89
N VAL A 50 7.26 -1.05 -16.11
CA VAL A 50 6.56 -0.26 -15.06
C VAL A 50 5.75 -1.10 -14.07
N ASN A 51 5.57 -2.40 -14.31
CA ASN A 51 4.72 -3.30 -13.53
C ASN A 51 5.48 -4.11 -12.46
N ARG A 52 6.62 -3.63 -11.96
CA ARG A 52 7.45 -4.38 -10.99
C ARG A 52 7.43 -3.79 -9.59
N CYS A 53 6.57 -2.81 -9.29
CA CYS A 53 6.52 -2.16 -7.97
C CYS A 53 5.29 -2.62 -7.15
N PRO A 54 5.42 -3.68 -6.32
CA PRO A 54 4.34 -4.15 -5.44
C PRO A 54 3.73 -3.09 -4.51
N PRO A 55 4.53 -2.22 -3.85
CA PRO A 55 3.94 -1.20 -2.97
C PRO A 55 3.18 -0.11 -3.72
N GLY A 56 3.49 0.11 -5.01
CA GLY A 56 2.70 1.02 -5.85
C GLY A 56 1.39 0.40 -6.32
N GLY A 57 1.32 -0.92 -6.41
CA GLY A 57 0.15 -1.67 -6.86
C GLY A 57 -0.35 -1.23 -8.24
N ALA A 58 -1.58 -1.61 -8.58
CA ALA A 58 -2.20 -1.26 -9.86
C ALA A 58 -2.25 0.26 -10.15
N GLU A 59 -2.42 1.10 -9.14
CA GLU A 59 -2.48 2.56 -9.30
C GLU A 59 -1.10 3.16 -9.61
N GLY A 60 -0.05 2.69 -8.93
CA GLY A 60 1.33 3.03 -9.23
C GLY A 60 1.69 2.64 -10.66
N ILE A 61 1.30 1.44 -11.10
CA ILE A 61 1.54 0.98 -12.48
C ILE A 61 0.86 1.91 -13.50
N ARG A 62 -0.41 2.28 -13.27
CA ARG A 62 -1.13 3.22 -14.16
C ARG A 62 -0.46 4.59 -14.22
N THR A 63 0.02 5.08 -13.08
CA THR A 63 0.74 6.35 -12.99
C THR A 63 2.05 6.30 -13.75
N LEU A 64 2.84 5.25 -13.56
CA LEU A 64 4.10 5.04 -14.25
C LEU A 64 3.89 4.87 -15.76
N ALA A 65 2.89 4.08 -16.18
CA ALA A 65 2.51 3.91 -17.58
C ALA A 65 2.12 5.23 -18.25
N ARG A 66 1.42 6.12 -17.53
CA ARG A 66 1.06 7.46 -18.03
C ARG A 66 2.27 8.39 -18.14
N ILE A 67 3.25 8.27 -17.25
CA ILE A 67 4.48 9.07 -17.29
C ILE A 67 5.38 8.63 -18.44
N THR A 68 5.57 7.33 -18.61
CA THR A 68 6.49 6.76 -19.59
C THR A 68 5.84 6.61 -20.97
N GLY A 69 4.55 6.34 -21.04
CA GLY A 69 3.86 5.90 -22.25
C GLY A 69 3.92 4.38 -22.49
N GLN A 70 4.42 3.60 -21.52
CA GLN A 70 4.39 2.14 -21.57
C GLN A 70 2.96 1.59 -21.42
N PRO A 71 2.66 0.39 -21.96
CA PRO A 71 1.37 -0.25 -21.73
C PRO A 71 1.17 -0.61 -20.25
N VAL A 72 -0.07 -0.47 -19.77
CA VAL A 72 -0.45 -0.92 -18.42
C VAL A 72 -0.48 -2.45 -18.42
N LEU A 73 0.42 -3.06 -17.64
CA LEU A 73 0.51 -4.51 -17.44
C LEU A 73 0.11 -4.86 -16.00
N PRO A 74 -0.42 -6.07 -15.74
CA PRO A 74 -0.63 -6.54 -14.36
C PRO A 74 0.70 -6.62 -13.61
N LEU A 75 0.69 -6.47 -12.28
CA LEU A 75 1.90 -6.55 -11.47
C LEU A 75 2.63 -7.87 -11.74
N ALA A 76 3.95 -7.77 -11.92
CA ALA A 76 4.79 -8.91 -12.22
C ALA A 76 4.78 -9.89 -11.01
N PRO A 77 4.37 -11.16 -11.21
CA PRO A 77 4.12 -12.10 -10.11
C PRO A 77 5.40 -12.47 -9.34
N ASP A 78 6.57 -12.28 -9.94
CA ASP A 78 7.90 -12.47 -9.33
C ASP A 78 8.22 -11.40 -8.28
N CYS A 79 7.56 -10.23 -8.33
CA CYS A 79 7.78 -9.13 -7.39
C CYS A 79 6.92 -9.27 -6.12
N GLY A 80 6.01 -10.25 -6.07
CA GLY A 80 5.01 -10.44 -5.01
C GLY A 80 3.62 -9.95 -5.42
N ALA A 81 2.60 -10.23 -4.60
CA ALA A 81 1.23 -9.80 -4.88
C ALA A 81 1.06 -8.29 -4.64
N ASP A 82 0.15 -7.67 -5.41
CA ASP A 82 -0.39 -6.35 -5.08
C ASP A 82 -0.88 -6.41 -3.63
N ALA A 83 -0.47 -5.45 -2.80
CA ALA A 83 -1.10 -5.28 -1.50
C ALA A 83 -2.52 -4.79 -1.77
N VAL A 84 -3.45 -5.74 -2.02
CA VAL A 84 -4.88 -5.43 -2.01
C VAL A 84 -5.11 -4.76 -0.67
N PRO A 85 -5.54 -3.48 -0.67
CA PRO A 85 -5.71 -2.77 0.59
C PRO A 85 -6.68 -3.62 1.41
N SER A 86 -6.25 -3.96 2.62
CA SER A 86 -6.99 -4.82 3.52
C SER A 86 -7.11 -4.11 4.84
N VAL A 87 -8.24 -4.29 5.50
CA VAL A 87 -8.51 -3.73 6.82
C VAL A 87 -8.61 -4.87 7.79
N ALA A 88 -8.00 -4.68 8.96
CA ALA A 88 -8.16 -5.62 10.06
C ALA A 88 -9.59 -5.52 10.60
N VAL A 89 -10.26 -6.65 10.77
CA VAL A 89 -11.57 -6.77 11.39
C VAL A 89 -11.43 -7.66 12.62
N ILE A 90 -11.92 -7.18 13.75
CA ILE A 90 -11.91 -7.91 15.01
C ILE A 90 -13.29 -8.55 15.19
N ASP A 91 -13.32 -9.85 15.43
CA ASP A 91 -14.53 -10.55 15.86
C ASP A 91 -14.85 -10.17 17.32
N GLU A 92 -15.91 -9.37 17.47
CA GLU A 92 -16.38 -8.87 18.76
C GLU A 92 -16.85 -9.99 19.71
N ALA A 93 -17.32 -11.12 19.16
CA ALA A 93 -17.79 -12.24 19.97
C ALA A 93 -16.62 -13.04 20.61
N ALA A 94 -15.45 -13.03 19.95
CA ALA A 94 -14.26 -13.73 20.42
C ALA A 94 -13.26 -12.82 21.16
N CYS A 95 -13.41 -11.50 21.05
CA CYS A 95 -12.48 -10.54 21.67
C CYS A 95 -12.58 -10.54 23.21
N ILE A 96 -11.46 -10.83 23.88
CA ILE A 96 -11.38 -10.88 25.36
C ILE A 96 -10.88 -9.57 26.01
N GLY A 97 -10.65 -8.51 25.22
CA GLY A 97 -10.18 -7.24 25.78
C GLY A 97 -8.74 -7.24 26.30
N CYS A 98 -7.83 -8.00 25.67
CA CYS A 98 -6.43 -8.18 26.12
C CYS A 98 -5.45 -7.03 25.78
N THR A 99 -5.89 -6.02 25.01
CA THR A 99 -5.17 -4.80 24.60
C THR A 99 -3.86 -4.96 23.80
N LYS A 100 -3.38 -6.19 23.56
CA LYS A 100 -2.18 -6.46 22.75
C LYS A 100 -2.27 -5.92 21.33
N CYS A 101 -3.46 -5.92 20.73
CA CYS A 101 -3.67 -5.40 19.38
C CYS A 101 -3.47 -3.87 19.32
N ILE A 102 -3.92 -3.12 20.35
CA ILE A 102 -3.70 -1.66 20.45
C ILE A 102 -2.20 -1.36 20.48
N GLN A 103 -1.45 -2.06 21.33
CA GLN A 103 0.00 -1.86 21.47
C GLN A 103 0.79 -2.16 20.18
N ALA A 104 0.25 -3.05 19.33
CA ALA A 104 0.87 -3.41 18.07
C ALA A 104 0.49 -2.48 16.91
N CYS A 105 -0.49 -1.59 17.08
CA CYS A 105 -0.97 -0.72 16.00
C CYS A 105 -0.10 0.54 15.89
N PRO A 106 0.65 0.75 14.80
CA PRO A 106 1.54 1.91 14.65
C PRO A 106 0.82 3.23 14.35
N VAL A 107 -0.49 3.17 14.08
CA VAL A 107 -1.33 4.30 13.64
C VAL A 107 -2.55 4.48 14.54
N ASP A 108 -2.59 3.79 15.69
CA ASP A 108 -3.68 3.86 16.67
C ASP A 108 -5.09 3.65 16.08
N ALA A 109 -5.20 2.79 15.06
CA ALA A 109 -6.46 2.50 14.38
C ALA A 109 -7.42 1.59 15.18
N ILE A 110 -7.05 1.15 16.39
CA ILE A 110 -7.84 0.21 17.20
C ILE A 110 -8.35 0.93 18.45
N VAL A 111 -9.65 0.88 18.67
CA VAL A 111 -10.31 1.48 19.83
C VAL A 111 -10.88 0.41 20.75
N GLY A 112 -10.81 0.68 22.06
CA GLY A 112 -11.32 -0.18 23.12
C GLY A 112 -10.53 0.06 24.41
N ALA A 113 -10.76 -0.77 25.43
CA ALA A 113 -10.04 -0.69 26.69
C ALA A 113 -9.84 -2.08 27.30
N SER A 114 -9.02 -2.16 28.35
CA SER A 114 -8.82 -3.39 29.11
C SER A 114 -10.15 -4.00 29.55
N ARG A 115 -10.36 -5.28 29.19
CA ARG A 115 -11.60 -6.03 29.46
C ARG A 115 -12.86 -5.50 28.74
N LEU A 116 -12.69 -4.60 27.78
CA LEU A 116 -13.74 -4.19 26.85
C LEU A 116 -13.42 -4.72 25.44
N LEU A 117 -14.45 -4.83 24.62
CA LEU A 117 -14.30 -5.20 23.21
C LEU A 117 -13.46 -4.16 22.48
N HIS A 118 -12.68 -4.64 21.51
CA HIS A 118 -11.87 -3.81 20.63
C HIS A 118 -12.49 -3.81 19.22
N THR A 119 -12.46 -2.67 18.56
CA THR A 119 -12.86 -2.54 17.16
C THR A 119 -11.86 -1.70 16.38
N VAL A 120 -11.79 -1.92 15.07
CA VAL A 120 -10.85 -1.23 14.18
C VAL A 120 -11.58 -0.09 13.48
N ILE A 121 -10.97 1.09 13.45
CA ILE A 121 -11.40 2.22 12.63
C ILE A 121 -10.83 2.00 11.22
N PRO A 122 -11.66 1.65 10.22
CA PRO A 122 -11.17 1.29 8.89
C PRO A 122 -10.40 2.42 8.20
N ASP A 123 -10.81 3.67 8.45
CA ASP A 123 -10.22 4.87 7.84
C ASP A 123 -8.77 5.12 8.28
N LEU A 124 -8.39 4.63 9.46
CA LEU A 124 -7.05 4.78 10.01
C LEU A 124 -6.19 3.52 9.80
N CYS A 125 -6.81 2.39 9.46
CA CYS A 125 -6.12 1.12 9.31
C CYS A 125 -5.28 1.10 8.03
N THR A 126 -3.98 0.91 8.16
CA THR A 126 -3.04 0.81 7.02
C THR A 126 -2.95 -0.59 6.42
N GLY A 127 -3.62 -1.58 6.99
CA GLY A 127 -3.54 -2.96 6.52
C GLY A 127 -2.23 -3.68 6.81
N CYS A 128 -1.41 -3.18 7.75
CA CYS A 128 -0.09 -3.74 8.06
C CYS A 128 -0.10 -5.14 8.70
N ALA A 129 -1.26 -5.65 9.14
CA ALA A 129 -1.45 -6.95 9.79
C ALA A 129 -0.63 -7.19 11.09
N LEU A 130 0.02 -6.17 11.66
CA LEU A 130 0.82 -6.29 12.89
C LEU A 130 -0.01 -6.69 14.11
N CYS A 131 -1.32 -6.41 14.11
CA CYS A 131 -2.22 -6.75 15.21
C CYS A 131 -2.63 -8.23 15.25
N VAL A 132 -2.44 -8.99 14.17
CA VAL A 132 -2.88 -10.39 14.06
C VAL A 132 -2.07 -11.30 14.99
N ALA A 133 -0.75 -11.32 14.84
CA ALA A 133 0.13 -12.22 15.60
C ALA A 133 0.08 -12.04 17.14
N PRO A 134 -0.08 -10.82 17.69
CA PRO A 134 -0.22 -10.63 19.13
C PRO A 134 -1.56 -11.09 19.73
N CYS A 135 -2.58 -11.37 18.90
CA CYS A 135 -3.91 -11.74 19.39
C CYS A 135 -3.90 -13.16 19.99
N PRO A 136 -4.17 -13.35 21.29
CA PRO A 136 -4.07 -14.65 21.94
C PRO A 136 -5.26 -15.59 21.64
N VAL A 137 -6.31 -15.07 21.02
CA VAL A 137 -7.54 -15.79 20.67
C VAL A 137 -7.78 -15.79 19.16
N ASP A 138 -6.81 -15.31 18.39
CA ASP A 138 -6.85 -15.26 16.91
C ASP A 138 -8.12 -14.63 16.32
N CYS A 139 -8.74 -13.68 17.03
CA CYS A 139 -10.00 -13.07 16.63
C CYS A 139 -9.88 -11.95 15.58
N ILE A 140 -8.72 -11.79 14.93
CA ILE A 140 -8.46 -10.68 14.00
C ILE A 140 -8.23 -11.23 12.59
N GLN A 141 -9.00 -10.74 11.63
CA GLN A 141 -8.94 -11.16 10.23
C GLN A 141 -8.61 -9.97 9.33
N MET A 142 -7.80 -10.20 8.29
CA MET A 142 -7.55 -9.20 7.25
C MET A 142 -8.56 -9.38 6.13
N LEU A 143 -9.48 -8.43 5.98
CA LEU A 143 -10.44 -8.44 4.89
C LEU A 143 -10.01 -7.48 3.79
N PRO A 144 -10.02 -7.90 2.51
CA PRO A 144 -9.75 -6.99 1.41
C PRO A 144 -10.84 -5.92 1.35
N VAL A 145 -10.46 -4.65 1.18
CA VAL A 145 -11.42 -3.58 0.91
C VAL A 145 -11.82 -3.62 -0.57
N THR A 146 -12.72 -4.54 -0.91
CA THR A 146 -13.38 -4.52 -2.21
C THR A 146 -14.51 -3.49 -2.19
N GLY A 147 -14.24 -2.27 -2.65
CA GLY A 147 -15.31 -1.26 -2.80
C GLY A 147 -14.80 0.18 -2.92
N ALA A 148 -15.05 0.80 -4.07
CA ALA A 148 -14.96 2.24 -4.30
C ALA A 148 -16.14 3.03 -3.68
N GLU A 149 -16.94 2.40 -2.82
CA GLU A 149 -18.01 2.97 -2.00
C GLU A 149 -17.67 2.53 -0.57
N GLU A 150 -17.10 3.31 0.34
CA GLU A 150 -17.62 4.56 0.89
C GLU A 150 -16.44 5.26 1.61
N ARG A 151 -15.37 5.64 0.90
CA ARG A 151 -14.33 6.53 1.45
C ARG A 151 -14.85 7.98 1.47
N ARG A 152 -16.07 8.19 1.95
CA ARG A 152 -16.57 9.53 2.27
C ARG A 152 -16.11 9.79 3.70
N PRO A 153 -15.26 10.78 3.96
CA PRO A 153 -14.90 11.13 5.32
C PRO A 153 -16.22 11.41 6.08
N ARG A 154 -16.46 10.66 7.16
CA ARG A 154 -17.55 11.00 8.08
C ARG A 154 -17.26 12.43 8.56
N PRO A 155 -18.22 13.37 8.44
CA PRO A 155 -18.01 14.71 8.97
C PRO A 155 -17.63 14.61 10.45
N PRO A 156 -16.72 15.48 10.93
CA PRO A 156 -16.27 15.42 12.32
C PRO A 156 -17.49 15.48 13.25
N LEU A 157 -17.60 14.50 14.14
CA LEU A 157 -18.64 14.49 15.15
C LEU A 157 -18.47 15.75 16.02
N PRO A 158 -19.55 16.49 16.33
CA PRO A 158 -19.45 17.64 17.22
C PRO A 158 -19.01 17.19 18.62
N CYS A 159 -18.14 17.98 19.25
CA CYS A 159 -17.74 17.76 20.64
C CYS A 159 -18.98 17.84 21.56
N PRO A 160 -19.14 16.95 22.56
CA PRO A 160 -20.20 17.04 23.55
C PRO A 160 -20.07 18.32 24.41
N PRO A 161 -21.19 18.86 24.95
CA PRO A 161 -21.23 20.12 25.69
C PRO A 161 -20.53 20.08 27.06
#